data_AF-A0A8J3R8I5-F1
#
_entry.id   AF-A0A8J3R8I5-F1
#
_cell.length_a   1.000
_cell.length_b   1.000
_cell.length_c   1.000
_cell.angle_alpha   90.00
_cell.angle_beta   90.00
_cell.angle_gamma   90.00
#
_symmetry.space_group_name_H-M   'P 1'
#
loop_
_entity.id
_entity.type
_entity.pdbx_description
1 polymer ?
#
loop_
_entity_poly.entity_id
_entity_poly.type
_entity_poly.pdbx_seq_one_letter_code
_entity_poly.pdbx_strand_id
1 'polypeptide(L)' 'MATLHVHPEGDQVEHDTSTDGPDCICGPEVRPAEHGDGRIGWLIVHHSLDGRELAE' A
#
# COMPACT_ATOMS: atom_id res chain seq x y z
N MET A 1 7.05 15.16 0.23
CA MET A 1 6.35 14.32 1.23
C MET A 1 6.75 12.89 0.93
N ALA A 2 6.99 12.04 1.93
CA ALA A 2 7.39 10.65 1.69
C ALA A 2 6.13 9.77 1.69
N THR A 3 5.87 9.12 0.56
CA THR A 3 4.81 8.13 0.39
C THR A 3 5.47 6.77 0.23
N LEU A 4 4.97 5.76 0.94
CA LEU A 4 5.47 4.39 0.86
C LEU A 4 4.33 3.46 0.48
N HIS A 5 4.62 2.56 -0.45
CA HIS A 5 3.68 1.55 -0.91
C HIS A 5 4.10 0.20 -0.33
N VAL A 6 3.14 -0.53 0.22
CA VAL A 6 3.31 -1.95 0.59
C VAL A 6 2.29 -2.73 -0.21
N HIS A 7 2.76 -3.72 -0.96
CA HIS A 7 1.89 -4.56 -1.77
C HIS A 7 2.24 -6.03 -1.56
N PRO A 8 1.26 -6.92 -1.76
CA PRO A 8 1.51 -8.35 -1.66
C PRO A 8 2.42 -8.82 -2.80
N GLU A 9 3.28 -9.78 -2.49
CA GLU A 9 4.09 -10.48 -3.49
C GLU A 9 3.26 -11.56 -4.20
N GLY A 10 3.46 -11.74 -5.51
CA GLY A 10 2.78 -12.78 -6.28
C GLY A 10 1.27 -12.55 -6.41
N ASP A 11 0.83 -11.29 -6.52
CA ASP A 11 -0.58 -10.97 -6.69
C ASP A 11 -1.07 -11.19 -8.13
N GLN A 12 -2.40 -11.20 -8.30
CA GLN A 12 -3.04 -11.40 -9.60
C GLN A 12 -2.86 -10.21 -10.56
N VAL A 13 -2.48 -9.05 -10.03
CA VAL A 13 -2.22 -7.82 -10.78
C VAL A 13 -0.88 -7.23 -10.36
N GLU A 14 -0.26 -6.48 -11.29
CA GLU A 14 0.90 -5.66 -10.95
C GLU A 14 0.44 -4.40 -10.20
N HIS A 15 1.16 -4.05 -9.13
CA HIS A 15 0.87 -2.88 -8.32
C HIS A 15 1.82 -1.74 -8.72
N ASP A 16 1.28 -0.68 -9.31
CA ASP A 16 2.07 0.53 -9.58
C ASP A 16 2.38 1.26 -8.27
N THR A 17 3.65 1.24 -7.90
CA THR A 17 4.18 1.89 -6.70
C THR A 17 4.99 3.16 -7.00
N SER A 18 4.97 3.60 -8.26
CA SER A 18 5.66 4.82 -8.70
C SER A 18 4.85 6.11 -8.47
N THR A 19 3.57 5.98 -8.13
CA THR A 19 2.66 7.10 -7.88
C THR A 19 2.54 7.41 -6.39
N ASP A 20 2.12 8.63 -6.02
CA ASP A 20 1.79 8.98 -4.63
C ASP A 20 0.31 8.73 -4.28
N GLY A 21 -0.45 8.07 -5.16
CA GLY A 21 -1.90 7.95 -5.09
C GLY A 21 -2.40 6.52 -4.87
N PRO A 22 -3.61 6.34 -4.35
CA PRO A 22 -4.24 5.02 -4.17
C PRO A 22 -4.93 4.50 -5.44
N ASP A 23 -4.42 4.85 -6.63
CA ASP A 23 -5.04 4.47 -7.92
C ASP A 23 -4.65 3.05 -8.31
N CYS A 24 -5.25 2.08 -7.62
CA CYS A 24 -5.11 0.67 -7.91
C CYS A 24 -6.46 -0.05 -7.79
N ILE A 25 -6.72 -1.00 -8.69
CA ILE A 25 -7.96 -1.78 -8.70
C ILE A 25 -8.13 -2.66 -7.46
N CYS A 26 -7.05 -2.92 -6.72
CA CYS A 26 -7.13 -3.64 -5.44
C CYS A 26 -7.84 -2.85 -4.34
N GLY A 27 -8.08 -1.55 -4.53
CA GLY A 27 -8.73 -0.68 -3.55
C GLY A 27 -7.86 -0.41 -2.31
N PRO A 28 -6.63 0.11 -2.46
CA PRO A 28 -5.68 0.21 -1.37
C PRO A 28 -6.13 1.16 -0.25
N GLU A 29 -5.65 0.91 0.96
CA GLU A 29 -5.91 1.74 2.14
C GLU A 29 -4.79 2.78 2.33
N VAL A 30 -5.16 4.04 2.62
CA VAL A 30 -4.20 5.13 2.90
C VAL A 30 -4.19 5.45 4.39
N ARG A 31 -3.02 5.36 5.02
CA ARG A 31 -2.83 5.61 6.46
C ARG A 31 -1.68 6.59 6.70
N PRO A 32 -1.79 7.52 7.67
CA PRO A 32 -0.64 8.28 8.11
C PRO A 32 0.36 7.37 8.85
N ALA A 33 1.65 7.59 8.65
CA ALA A 33 2.72 6.86 9.34
C ALA A 33 3.78 7.82 9.90
N GLU A 34 4.17 7.61 11.16
CA GLU A 34 5.24 8.39 11.78
C GLU A 34 6.62 7.82 11.41
N HIS A 35 7.53 8.71 11.01
CA HIS A 35 8.93 8.39 10.76
C HIS A 35 9.74 8.52 12.04
N GLY A 36 10.88 7.81 12.15
CA GLY A 36 11.75 7.86 13.33
C GLY A 36 12.36 9.24 13.66
N ASP A 37 12.19 10.23 12.78
CA ASP A 37 12.58 11.64 12.99
C ASP A 37 11.40 12.54 13.43
N GLY A 38 10.23 11.96 13.71
CA GLY A 38 9.02 12.65 14.17
C GLY A 38 8.18 13.28 13.06
N ARG A 39 8.52 13.08 11.78
CA ARG A 39 7.70 13.53 10.65
C ARG A 39 6.57 12.54 10.34
N ILE A 40 5.45 13.05 9.83
CA ILE A 40 4.36 12.22 9.32
C ILE A 40 4.47 12.09 7.79
N GLY A 41 4.48 10.85 7.31
CA GLY A 41 4.35 10.47 5.91
C GLY A 41 3.07 9.68 5.64
N TRP A 42 2.93 9.17 4.43
CA TRP A 42 1.77 8.37 4.01
C TRP A 42 2.18 6.95 3.67
N LEU A 43 1.39 5.99 4.16
CA LEU A 43 1.50 4.58 3.83
C LEU A 43 0.28 4.17 3.00
N ILE A 44 0.52 3.64 1.81
CA ILE A 44 -0.50 3.08 0.92
C ILE A 44 -0.36 1.56 0.96
N VAL A 45 -1.36 0.89 1.50
CA VAL A 45 -1.38 -0.56 1.70
C VAL A 45 -2.29 -1.19 0.65
N HIS A 46 -1.72 -1.97 -0.26
CA HIS A 46 -2.46 -2.67 -1.31
C HIS A 46 -3.00 -3.99 -0.79
N HIS A 47 -4.18 -4.38 -1.29
CA HIS A 47 -4.84 -5.63 -0.92
C HIS A 47 -4.58 -6.72 -1.97
N SER A 48 -4.43 -7.95 -1.50
CA SER A 48 -4.40 -9.14 -2.34
C SER A 48 -5.75 -9.36 -3.03
N LEU A 49 -5.72 -9.64 -4.34
CA LEU A 49 -6.93 -9.95 -5.11
C LEU A 49 -7.27 -11.44 -5.18
N ASP A 50 -6.49 -12.29 -4.50
CA ASP A 50 -6.75 -13.72 -4.35
C ASP A 50 -7.34 -14.09 -2.98
N GLY A 51 -7.53 -13.11 -2.09
CA GLY A 51 -8.14 -13.30 -0.77
C GLY A 51 -7.26 -14.00 0.25
N ARG A 52 -5.95 -14.18 0.02
CA ARG A 52 -5.02 -14.81 0.98
C ARG A 52 -4.91 -14.06 2.32
N GLU A 53 -5.12 -12.74 2.30
CA GLU A 53 -5.20 -11.90 3.50
C GLU A 53 -6.32 -12.31 4.48
N LEU A 54 -7.34 -13.05 4.02
CA LEU A 54 -8.42 -13.55 4.89
C LEU A 54 -8.01 -14.77 5.73
N ALA A 55 -6.83 -15.34 5.49
CA ALA A 55 -6.36 -16.58 6.11
C ALA A 55 -5.18 -16.38 7.10
N GLU A 56 -4.82 -15.13 7.41
CA GLU A 56 -3.72 -14.77 8.33
C GLU A 56 -4.12 -14.75 9.82
#